data_AF-A0A7G9YDN9-F1
#
_entry.id   AF-A0A7G9YDN9-F1
#
_cell.length_a   1.000
_cell.length_b   1.000
_cell.length_c   1.000
_cell.angle_alpha   90.00
_cell.angle_beta   90.00
_cell.angle_gamma   90.00
#
_symmetry.space_group_name_H-M   'P 1'
#
loop_
_entity.id
_entity.type
_entity.pdbx_description
1 polymer ?
#
loop_
_entity_poly.entity_id
_entity_poly.type
_entity_poly.pdbx_seq_one_letter_code
_entity_poly.pdbx_strand_id
1 'polypeptide(L)'
;MEFFGTKNPVLKALDFLIDNEAYDHSKSDIARGAGISRTTLYNVWNVIEGNGVVVATRDVGRARMYKLNKKNPIVKKFMELDDVISDHCAPRAENEMPITVVR
;
A
#
# COMPACT_ATOMS: atom_id res chain seq x y z
N MET A 1 6.38 -0.86 -3.90
CA MET A 1 7.60 -1.71 -3.90
C MET A 1 7.67 -2.61 -5.17
N GLU A 2 8.84 -2.88 -5.79
CA GLU A 2 8.94 -3.75 -7.00
C GLU A 2 8.94 -5.28 -6.73
N PHE A 3 8.74 -5.71 -5.48
CA PHE A 3 8.89 -7.12 -5.07
C PHE A 3 7.83 -8.06 -5.67
N PHE A 4 6.58 -7.60 -5.83
CA PHE A 4 5.49 -8.42 -6.36
C PHE A 4 5.31 -8.34 -7.89
N GLY A 5 6.17 -7.57 -8.58
CA GLY A 5 6.05 -7.31 -10.01
C GLY A 5 4.87 -6.39 -10.38
N THR A 6 4.97 -5.73 -11.53
CA THR A 6 4.10 -4.59 -11.90
C THR A 6 2.80 -4.97 -12.62
N LYS A 7 2.51 -6.27 -12.82
CA LYS A 7 1.43 -6.72 -13.72
C LYS A 7 0.07 -6.91 -13.03
N ASN A 8 0.01 -7.09 -11.71
CA ASN A 8 -1.26 -7.34 -11.02
C ASN A 8 -1.85 -6.03 -10.47
N PRO A 9 -2.99 -5.55 -11.00
CA PRO A 9 -3.61 -4.30 -10.56
C PRO A 9 -4.16 -4.35 -9.13
N VAL A 10 -4.55 -5.53 -8.62
CA VAL A 10 -5.00 -5.68 -7.22
C VAL A 10 -3.82 -5.49 -6.28
N LEU A 11 -2.66 -6.10 -6.58
CA LEU A 11 -1.45 -5.94 -5.77
C LEU A 11 -0.94 -4.50 -5.81
N LYS A 12 -0.99 -3.82 -6.96
CA LYS A 12 -0.65 -2.39 -7.04
C LYS A 12 -1.55 -1.51 -6.19
N ALA A 13 -2.86 -1.76 -6.19
CA ALA A 13 -3.79 -1.04 -5.34
C ALA A 13 -3.54 -1.31 -3.86
N LEU A 14 -3.21 -2.56 -3.51
CA LEU A 14 -2.89 -2.96 -2.13
C LEU A 14 -1.58 -2.33 -1.63
N ASP A 15 -0.51 -2.35 -2.43
CA ASP A 15 0.79 -1.68 -2.17
C ASP A 15 0.55 -0.20 -1.81
N PHE A 16 -0.17 0.53 -2.68
CA PHE A 16 -0.55 1.92 -2.40
C PHE A 16 -1.35 2.08 -1.09
N LEU A 17 -2.31 1.20 -0.82
CA LEU A 17 -3.15 1.29 0.37
C LEU A 17 -2.39 0.97 1.66
N ILE A 18 -1.40 0.07 1.61
CA ILE A 18 -0.51 -0.24 2.73
C ILE A 18 0.41 0.95 3.01
N ASP A 19 1.09 1.48 1.98
CA ASP A 19 1.95 2.67 2.09
C ASP A 19 1.20 3.90 2.65
N ASN A 20 -0.12 3.97 2.39
CA ASN A 20 -0.96 5.11 2.76
C ASN A 20 -2.06 4.74 3.77
N GLU A 21 -1.82 3.72 4.59
CA GLU A 21 -2.80 3.10 5.49
C GLU A 21 -3.38 4.05 6.57
N ALA A 22 -2.71 5.18 6.83
CA ALA A 22 -3.16 6.18 7.78
C ALA A 22 -4.40 6.95 7.29
N TYR A 23 -4.62 7.02 5.97
CA TYR A 23 -5.61 7.88 5.34
C TYR A 23 -6.71 7.11 4.62
N ASP A 24 -7.82 7.80 4.34
CA ASP A 24 -8.84 7.32 3.42
C ASP A 24 -8.68 7.97 2.03
N HIS A 25 -9.03 7.23 0.99
CA HIS A 25 -8.76 7.59 -0.41
C HIS A 25 -10.01 7.36 -1.26
N SER A 26 -10.24 8.23 -2.23
CA SER A 26 -11.25 7.93 -3.25
C SER A 26 -10.70 6.88 -4.23
N LYS A 27 -11.58 6.23 -5.00
CA LYS A 27 -11.16 5.37 -6.12
C LYS A 27 -10.19 6.07 -7.09
N SER A 28 -10.35 7.38 -7.30
CA SER A 28 -9.47 8.13 -8.19
C SER A 28 -8.07 8.30 -7.61
N ASP A 29 -7.98 8.51 -6.29
CA ASP A 29 -6.71 8.63 -5.58
C ASP A 29 -5.98 7.28 -5.57
N ILE A 30 -6.70 6.19 -5.31
CA ILE A 30 -6.15 4.83 -5.36
C ILE A 30 -5.62 4.50 -6.74
N ALA A 31 -6.38 4.75 -7.81
CA ALA A 31 -5.93 4.47 -9.17
C ALA A 31 -4.64 5.23 -9.51
N ARG A 32 -4.61 6.53 -9.17
CA ARG A 32 -3.46 7.40 -9.42
C ARG A 32 -2.24 6.95 -8.60
N GLY A 33 -2.40 6.72 -7.31
CA GLY A 33 -1.32 6.32 -6.40
C GLY A 33 -0.76 4.93 -6.72
N ALA A 34 -1.62 4.00 -7.14
CA ALA A 34 -1.22 2.66 -7.59
C ALA A 34 -0.63 2.63 -9.02
N GLY A 35 -0.59 3.76 -9.72
CA GLY A 35 -0.10 3.82 -11.10
C GLY A 35 -0.90 2.94 -12.08
N ILE A 36 -2.22 2.87 -11.90
CA ILE A 36 -3.15 2.15 -12.80
C ILE A 36 -4.22 3.08 -13.36
N SER A 37 -4.75 2.77 -14.54
CA SER A 37 -5.86 3.54 -15.09
C SER A 37 -7.11 3.43 -14.20
N ARG A 38 -7.96 4.45 -14.20
CA ARG A 38 -9.25 4.39 -13.51
C ARG A 38 -10.06 3.18 -13.98
N THR A 39 -10.15 2.95 -15.29
CA THR A 39 -10.84 1.79 -15.87
C THR A 39 -10.31 0.48 -15.32
N THR A 40 -8.98 0.33 -15.22
CA THR A 40 -8.35 -0.85 -14.62
C THR A 40 -8.77 -1.03 -13.15
N LEU A 41 -8.74 0.04 -12.35
CA LEU A 41 -9.20 -0.04 -10.96
C LEU A 41 -10.67 -0.45 -10.88
N TYR A 42 -11.55 0.17 -11.67
CA TYR A 42 -12.98 -0.18 -11.69
C TYR A 42 -13.21 -1.66 -12.05
N ASN A 43 -12.44 -2.21 -12.99
CA ASN A 43 -12.53 -3.63 -13.38
C ASN A 43 -12.18 -4.59 -12.23
N VAL A 44 -11.27 -4.21 -11.33
CA VAL A 44 -10.87 -5.06 -10.18
C VAL A 44 -11.49 -4.63 -8.86
N TRP A 45 -12.30 -3.56 -8.85
CA TRP A 45 -12.81 -2.97 -7.62
C TRP A 45 -13.66 -3.95 -6.81
N ASN A 46 -14.51 -4.74 -7.49
CA ASN A 46 -15.34 -5.75 -6.83
C ASN A 46 -14.49 -6.80 -6.09
N VAL A 47 -13.29 -7.10 -6.57
CA VAL A 47 -12.36 -7.99 -5.87
C VAL A 47 -11.81 -7.31 -4.62
N ILE A 48 -11.39 -6.05 -4.72
CA ILE A 48 -10.81 -5.30 -3.59
C ILE A 48 -11.87 -5.08 -2.48
N GLU A 49 -13.03 -4.55 -2.84
CA GLU A 49 -14.11 -4.24 -1.90
C GLU A 49 -14.81 -5.52 -1.40
N GLY A 50 -15.09 -6.47 -2.30
CA GLY A 50 -15.78 -7.72 -1.96
C GLY A 50 -14.99 -8.65 -1.06
N ASN A 51 -13.65 -8.64 -1.15
CA ASN A 51 -12.78 -9.36 -0.21
C ASN A 51 -12.49 -8.56 1.07
N GLY A 52 -13.10 -7.39 1.24
CA GLY A 52 -12.95 -6.55 2.43
C GLY A 52 -11.54 -6.03 2.64
N VAL A 53 -10.78 -5.81 1.56
CA VAL A 53 -9.44 -5.19 1.62
C VAL A 53 -9.56 -3.75 2.09
N VAL A 54 -10.62 -3.07 1.66
CA VAL A 54 -10.98 -1.72 2.10
C VAL A 54 -12.37 -1.70 2.72
N VAL A 55 -12.63 -0.68 3.52
CA VAL A 55 -13.97 -0.33 4.01
C VAL A 55 -14.29 1.12 3.66
N ALA A 56 -15.54 1.39 3.30
CA ALA A 56 -16.01 2.75 3.09
C ALA A 56 -16.01 3.52 4.42
N THR A 57 -15.59 4.79 4.39
CA THR A 57 -15.48 5.61 5.61
C THR A 57 -16.50 6.75 5.63
N ARG A 58 -16.47 7.60 4.60
CA ARG A 58 -17.28 8.82 4.49
C ARG A 58 -17.44 9.22 3.03
N ASP A 59 -18.35 10.16 2.78
CA ASP A 59 -18.48 10.83 1.49
C ASP A 59 -17.85 12.24 1.56
N VAL A 60 -17.16 12.65 0.49
CA VAL A 60 -16.55 13.98 0.31
C VAL A 60 -17.01 14.54 -1.02
N GLY A 61 -17.94 15.50 -0.98
CA GLY A 61 -18.64 15.96 -2.18
C GLY A 61 -19.36 14.80 -2.87
N ARG A 62 -18.92 14.45 -4.09
CA ARG A 62 -19.48 13.32 -4.87
C ARG A 62 -18.66 12.03 -4.76
N ALA A 63 -17.54 12.06 -4.04
CA ALA A 63 -16.65 10.92 -3.92
C ALA A 63 -16.93 10.14 -2.62
N ARG A 64 -16.96 8.81 -2.73
CA ARG A 64 -16.90 7.92 -1.57
C ARG A 64 -15.45 7.60 -1.24
N MET A 65 -15.10 7.69 0.03
CA MET A 65 -13.76 7.44 0.55
C MET A 65 -13.65 6.03 1.12
N TYR A 66 -12.46 5.45 1.01
CA TYR A 66 -12.15 4.09 1.39
C TYR A 66 -10.84 4.03 2.16
N LYS A 67 -10.80 3.24 3.23
CA LYS A 67 -9.59 3.03 4.04
C LYS A 67 -9.22 1.55 4.07
N LEU A 68 -7.92 1.26 4.14
CA LEU A 68 -7.41 -0.10 4.32
C LEU A 68 -8.04 -0.75 5.56
N ASN A 69 -8.57 -1.95 5.40
CA ASN A 69 -9.24 -2.69 6.46
C ASN A 69 -8.25 -3.52 7.28
N LYS A 70 -7.57 -2.88 8.24
CA LYS A 70 -6.61 -3.55 9.14
C LYS A 70 -7.23 -4.63 10.03
N LYS A 71 -8.55 -4.77 10.08
CA LYS A 71 -9.22 -5.87 10.81
C LYS A 71 -9.25 -7.16 9.99
N ASN A 72 -9.08 -7.08 8.67
CA ASN A 72 -9.06 -8.24 7.78
C ASN A 72 -7.76 -9.05 8.00
N PRO A 73 -7.84 -10.36 8.31
CA PRO A 73 -6.65 -11.17 8.58
C PRO A 73 -5.71 -11.29 7.37
N ILE A 74 -6.25 -11.28 6.14
CA ILE A 74 -5.45 -11.34 4.91
C ILE A 74 -4.66 -10.03 4.76
N VAL A 75 -5.31 -8.89 4.97
CA VAL A 75 -4.64 -7.58 4.93
C VAL A 75 -3.51 -7.50 5.95
N LYS A 76 -3.73 -7.97 7.19
CA LYS A 76 -2.68 -8.02 8.21
C LYS A 76 -1.47 -8.84 7.75
N LYS A 77 -1.69 -9.99 7.10
CA LYS A 77 -0.60 -10.81 6.57
C LYS A 77 0.15 -10.14 5.42
N PHE A 78 -0.52 -9.36 4.59
CA PHE A 78 0.16 -8.55 3.58
C PHE A 78 1.00 -7.44 4.21
N MET A 79 0.52 -6.78 5.26
CA MET A 79 1.32 -5.77 5.98
C MET A 79 2.55 -6.39 6.65
N GLU A 80 2.39 -7.52 7.34
CA GLU A 80 3.53 -8.24 7.92
C GLU A 80 4.56 -8.64 6.86
N LEU A 81 4.11 -9.06 5.67
CA LEU A 81 4.99 -9.39 4.57
C LEU A 81 5.69 -8.14 4.01
N ASP A 82 4.97 -7.02 3.89
CA ASP A 82 5.51 -5.73 3.44
C ASP A 82 6.61 -5.22 4.38
N ASP A 83 6.41 -5.33 5.69
CA ASP A 83 7.42 -5.01 6.72
C ASP A 83 8.69 -5.87 6.51
N VAL A 84 8.52 -7.19 6.35
CA VAL A 84 9.65 -8.12 6.15
C VAL A 84 10.42 -7.82 4.86
N ILE A 85 9.72 -7.48 3.77
CA ILE A 85 10.40 -7.13 2.52
C ILE A 85 11.11 -5.78 2.65
N SER A 86 10.50 -4.80 3.34
CA SER A 86 11.12 -3.50 3.60
C SER A 86 12.42 -3.65 4.39
N ASP A 87 12.42 -4.48 5.42
CA ASP A 87 13.63 -4.83 6.19
C ASP A 87 14.68 -5.54 5.34
N HIS A 88 14.26 -6.46 4.46
CA HIS A 88 15.17 -7.18 3.57
C HIS A 88 15.82 -6.29 2.51
N CYS A 89 15.08 -5.30 2.02
CA CYS A 89 15.55 -4.35 1.00
C CYS A 89 16.27 -3.13 1.59
N ALA A 90 16.21 -2.92 2.90
CA ALA A 90 16.93 -1.84 3.55
C ALA A 90 18.44 -1.99 3.29
N PRO A 91 19.14 -0.93 2.84
CA PRO A 91 20.58 -0.99 2.67
C PRO A 91 21.20 -1.36 4.01
N ARG A 92 22.07 -2.38 4.02
CA ARG A 92 22.90 -2.67 5.19
C ARG A 92 23.72 -1.42 5.44
N ALA A 93 23.40 -0.68 6.50
CA ALA A 93 24.26 0.39 6.99
C ALA A 93 25.54 -0.29 7.50
N GLU A 94 26.50 -0.51 6.60
CA GLU A 94 27.84 -0.92 6.99
C GLU A 94 28.50 0.24 7.73
N ASN A 95 29.09 -0.11 8.87
CA ASN A 95 29.63 0.79 9.87
C ASN A 95 30.69 1.75 9.32
N GLU A 96 30.34 3.01 9.12
CA GLU A 96 31.32 4.11 9.12
C GLU A 96 30.93 5.12 10.20
N MET A 97 31.22 4.78 11.45
CA MET A 97 31.54 5.83 12.42
C MET A 97 33.02 6.16 12.24
N PRO A 98 33.41 7.34 11.74
CA PRO A 98 34.79 7.75 11.83
C PRO A 98 35.13 7.89 13.31
N ILE A 99 35.90 6.93 13.83
CA ILE A 99 36.63 7.09 15.09
C ILE A 99 37.46 8.36 14.97
N THR A 100 36.99 9.44 15.59
CA THR A 100 37.80 10.64 15.80
C THR A 100 38.87 10.24 16.81
N VAL A 101 40.02 9.80 16.31
CA VAL A 101 41.23 9.68 17.12
C VAL A 101 41.67 11.10 17.43
N VAL A 102 41.31 11.57 18.62
CA VAL A 102 41.90 12.75 19.24
C VAL A 102 43.40 12.49 19.36
N ARG A 103 44.21 13.27 18.64
CA ARG A 103 45.62 13.47 18.89
C ARG A 103 45.89 14.97 18.98
#